data_AF-A0A914SXY2-F1
#
_entry.id   AF-A0A914SXY2-F1
#
_cell.length_a   1.000
_cell.length_b   1.000
_cell.length_c   1.000
_cell.angle_alpha   90.00
_cell.angle_beta   90.00
_cell.angle_gamma   90.00
#
_symmetry.space_group_name_H-M   'P 1'
#
loop_
_entity.id
_entity.type
_entity.pdbx_description
1 polymer ?
#
loop_
_entity_poly.entity_id
_entity_poly.type
_entity_poly.pdbx_seq_one_letter_code
_entity_poly.pdbx_strand_id
1 'polypeptide(L)'
;MYALDEFEIKSRKLSLPESTRSITSTILPQHRKLSVRKWSHMEILNNTVYRNINLRISDGNYLSKSSFIFHLTTLKSVVISDCSDISPIILGPVTDFIILRNLHNCRISVITKRLLIIDCDNLMIFLSSETNPIISGASMNICFGPYNVWFNALEMELNQANLVITNNCNYINPVYVSSTYKQHFADAEIKAEERFQILPETNFYLQPTPLPSLLPYSKAFVESLGNYLASFLERRKSAENYLKKLTMPEIELLTPLSTDDLHYLKKKINLTKK
;
A
#
# COMPACT_ATOMS: atom_id res chain seq x y z
N MET A 1 -11.49 -8.65 30.29
CA MET A 1 -10.14 -8.85 29.76
C MET A 1 -10.15 -10.21 29.08
N TYR A 2 -10.47 -10.27 27.79
CA TYR A 2 -10.45 -11.50 27.01
C TYR A 2 -9.80 -11.18 25.66
N ALA A 3 -8.72 -11.90 25.37
CA ALA A 3 -7.92 -11.78 24.15
C ALA A 3 -8.67 -12.41 22.97
N LEU A 4 -8.68 -11.72 21.84
CA LEU A 4 -9.36 -12.11 20.60
C LEU A 4 -8.53 -13.10 19.75
N ASP A 5 -7.88 -14.08 20.38
CA ASP A 5 -6.96 -15.02 19.70
C ASP A 5 -7.57 -16.39 19.34
N GLU A 6 -8.87 -16.61 19.51
CA GLU A 6 -9.49 -17.92 19.21
C GLU A 6 -10.57 -17.84 18.12
N PHE A 7 -10.15 -17.78 16.86
CA PHE A 7 -10.99 -18.23 15.73
C PHE A 7 -10.12 -19.00 14.71
N GLU A 8 -9.59 -20.14 15.12
CA GLU A 8 -8.96 -21.11 14.22
C GLU A 8 -10.06 -21.98 13.56
N ILE A 9 -10.50 -21.60 12.36
CA ILE A 9 -11.36 -22.46 11.52
C ILE A 9 -10.49 -23.57 10.94
N LYS A 10 -10.66 -24.81 11.46
CA LYS A 10 -10.07 -26.03 10.92
C LYS A 10 -10.47 -26.22 9.45
N SER A 11 -9.58 -25.85 8.53
CA SER A 11 -9.62 -26.25 7.12
C SER A 11 -8.26 -26.84 6.72
N ARG A 12 -8.31 -27.86 5.86
CA ARG A 12 -7.23 -28.81 5.51
C ARG A 12 -5.83 -28.16 5.44
N LYS A 13 -4.89 -28.67 6.25
CA LYS A 13 -3.47 -28.31 6.26
C LYS A 13 -2.79 -28.68 4.93
N LEU A 14 -2.79 -27.76 3.98
CA LEU A 14 -1.57 -27.52 3.20
C LEU A 14 -0.62 -26.80 4.17
N SER A 15 0.58 -27.31 4.42
CA SER A 15 1.54 -26.64 5.31
C SER A 15 1.98 -25.32 4.68
N LEU A 16 1.22 -24.25 4.96
CA LEU A 16 1.61 -22.90 4.60
C LEU A 16 2.94 -22.60 5.31
N PRO A 17 3.91 -21.97 4.63
CA PRO A 17 5.12 -21.52 5.31
C PRO A 17 4.73 -20.60 6.48
N GLU A 18 5.28 -20.89 7.66
CA GLU A 18 5.05 -20.08 8.85
C GLU A 18 5.66 -18.70 8.66
N SER A 19 4.88 -17.66 8.99
CA SER A 19 5.41 -16.30 8.96
C SER A 19 6.45 -16.16 10.07
N THR A 20 7.59 -15.57 9.71
CA THR A 20 8.70 -15.40 10.64
C THR A 20 8.86 -13.93 10.98
N ARG A 21 8.84 -13.62 12.28
CA ARG A 21 9.05 -12.27 12.79
C ARG A 21 10.23 -12.29 13.76
N SER A 22 11.17 -11.38 13.56
CA SER A 22 12.32 -11.23 14.46
C SER A 22 12.56 -9.76 14.74
N ILE A 23 12.76 -9.42 16.00
CA ILE A 23 13.10 -8.07 16.43
C ILE A 23 14.45 -8.08 17.17
N THR A 24 15.28 -7.09 16.89
CA THR A 24 16.54 -6.88 17.63
C THR A 24 16.27 -6.36 19.04
N SER A 25 17.07 -6.77 20.03
CA SER A 25 16.90 -6.44 21.46
C SER A 25 17.39 -5.05 21.88
N THR A 26 17.71 -4.15 20.95
CA THR A 26 18.25 -2.82 21.25
C THR A 26 17.28 -1.97 22.07
N ILE A 27 17.78 -1.23 23.06
CA ILE A 27 16.96 -0.39 23.95
C ILE A 27 16.29 0.75 23.18
N LEU A 28 17.05 1.45 22.34
CA LEU A 28 16.58 2.61 21.57
C LEU A 28 15.73 2.19 20.35
N PRO A 29 14.49 2.69 20.21
CA PRO A 29 13.60 2.31 19.10
C PRO A 29 14.20 2.53 17.71
N GLN A 30 14.88 3.66 17.47
CA GLN A 30 15.46 4.01 16.17
C GLN A 30 16.58 3.05 15.68
N HIS A 31 17.10 2.21 16.58
CA HIS A 31 18.10 1.19 16.27
C HIS A 31 17.51 -0.22 16.26
N ARG A 32 16.24 -0.37 16.63
CA ARG A 32 15.55 -1.65 16.50
C ARG A 32 15.25 -1.94 15.04
N LYS A 33 15.35 -3.21 14.69
CA LYS A 33 14.95 -3.74 13.39
C LYS A 33 13.91 -4.83 13.60
N LEU A 34 12.72 -4.64 13.05
CA LEU A 34 11.74 -5.71 12.88
C LEU A 34 11.92 -6.28 11.49
N SER A 35 12.17 -7.59 11.41
CA SER A 35 12.16 -8.32 10.14
C SER A 35 10.94 -9.22 10.10
N VAL A 36 10.14 -9.10 9.06
CA VAL A 36 8.97 -9.91 8.76
C VAL A 36 9.24 -10.66 7.46
N ARG A 37 9.10 -11.99 7.47
CA ARG A 37 9.31 -12.81 6.27
C ARG A 37 8.28 -13.90 6.11
N LYS A 38 8.07 -14.35 4.87
CA LYS A 38 7.24 -15.51 4.52
C LYS A 38 5.82 -15.45 5.09
N TRP A 39 5.22 -14.26 5.15
CA TRP A 39 3.85 -14.14 5.65
C TRP A 39 2.84 -14.60 4.58
N SER A 40 1.82 -15.31 5.06
CA SER A 40 0.81 -15.96 4.23
C SER A 40 -0.63 -15.53 4.57
N HIS A 41 -0.78 -14.58 5.48
CA HIS A 41 -2.06 -14.08 5.99
C HIS A 41 -2.03 -12.57 6.17
N MET A 42 -3.13 -11.99 6.64
CA MET A 42 -3.18 -10.58 7.03
C MET A 42 -2.35 -10.36 8.30
N GLU A 43 -1.27 -9.58 8.19
CA GLU A 43 -0.47 -9.16 9.33
C GLU A 43 -0.76 -7.70 9.70
N ILE A 44 -1.16 -7.48 10.95
CA ILE A 44 -1.31 -6.14 11.53
C ILE A 44 -0.21 -5.96 12.57
N LEU A 45 0.75 -5.09 12.26
CA LEU A 45 1.92 -4.79 13.07
C LEU A 45 1.64 -3.56 13.96
N ASN A 46 0.73 -3.68 14.92
CA ASN A 46 0.27 -2.56 15.76
C ASN A 46 0.92 -2.48 17.16
N ASN A 47 1.83 -3.40 17.49
CA ASN A 47 2.48 -3.40 18.80
C ASN A 47 3.29 -2.11 19.01
N THR A 48 3.16 -1.50 20.18
CA THR A 48 3.85 -0.24 20.54
C THR A 48 5.38 -0.35 20.46
N VAL A 49 5.92 -1.56 20.63
CA VAL A 49 7.35 -1.88 20.48
C VAL A 49 7.84 -1.65 19.03
N TYR A 50 6.93 -1.64 18.05
CA TYR A 50 7.21 -1.43 16.64
C TYR A 50 7.15 0.04 16.20
N ARG A 51 7.02 0.98 17.13
CA ARG A 51 7.04 2.41 16.81
C ARG A 51 8.47 2.92 16.62
N ASN A 52 8.65 3.77 15.61
CA ASN A 52 9.90 4.44 15.28
C ASN A 52 11.10 3.49 15.09
N ILE A 53 10.85 2.31 14.51
CA ILE A 53 11.87 1.30 14.24
C ILE A 53 12.21 1.23 12.74
N ASN A 54 13.23 0.43 12.40
CA ASN A 54 13.53 0.05 11.03
C ASN A 54 12.76 -1.23 10.68
N LEU A 55 11.91 -1.18 9.66
CA LEU A 55 11.12 -2.32 9.21
C LEU A 55 11.77 -2.96 7.99
N ARG A 56 11.96 -4.28 8.03
CA ARG A 56 12.34 -5.07 6.87
C ARG A 56 11.25 -6.10 6.58
N ILE A 57 10.69 -6.03 5.38
CA ILE A 57 9.74 -7.02 4.86
C ILE A 57 10.47 -7.76 3.74
N SER A 58 10.55 -9.08 3.81
CA SER A 58 11.14 -9.85 2.71
C SER A 58 10.53 -11.23 2.49
N ASP A 59 10.85 -11.84 1.35
CA ASP A 59 10.46 -13.22 1.03
C ASP A 59 8.93 -13.44 1.08
N GLY A 60 8.15 -12.45 0.64
CA GLY A 60 6.71 -12.59 0.51
C GLY A 60 6.37 -13.29 -0.80
N ASN A 61 5.80 -14.50 -0.74
CA ASN A 61 5.64 -15.35 -1.93
C ASN A 61 4.20 -15.86 -2.16
N TYR A 62 3.85 -16.07 -3.44
CA TYR A 62 2.55 -16.30 -4.10
C TYR A 62 1.58 -17.35 -3.54
N LEU A 63 1.95 -18.12 -2.51
CA LEU A 63 1.18 -19.31 -2.11
C LEU A 63 -0.20 -18.96 -1.53
N SER A 64 -0.42 -17.72 -1.11
CA SER A 64 -1.70 -17.25 -0.57
C SER A 64 -2.06 -15.87 -1.12
N LYS A 65 -3.12 -15.79 -1.93
CA LYS A 65 -3.67 -14.55 -2.52
C LYS A 65 -4.26 -13.55 -1.49
N SER A 66 -3.97 -13.73 -0.20
CA SER A 66 -4.54 -12.97 0.92
C SER A 66 -3.45 -12.51 1.92
N SER A 67 -2.26 -12.24 1.41
CA SER A 67 -1.13 -11.72 2.20
C SER A 67 -1.19 -10.18 2.22
N PHE A 68 -1.59 -9.63 3.35
CA PHE A 68 -1.66 -8.17 3.57
C PHE A 68 -0.73 -7.80 4.71
N ILE A 69 -0.08 -6.63 4.64
CA ILE A 69 0.66 -6.09 5.78
C ILE A 69 0.15 -4.69 6.07
N PHE A 70 -0.19 -4.45 7.33
CA PHE A 70 -0.54 -3.13 7.85
C PHE A 70 0.39 -2.79 9.01
N HIS A 71 1.12 -1.69 8.89
CA HIS A 71 1.84 -1.10 10.01
C HIS A 71 1.49 0.39 10.05
N LEU A 72 0.61 0.80 10.95
CA LEU A 72 -0.03 2.13 10.89
C LEU A 72 0.57 3.15 11.85
N THR A 73 1.69 2.80 12.49
CA THR A 73 2.43 3.70 13.35
C THR A 73 3.67 4.23 12.65
N THR A 74 4.23 5.31 13.17
CA THR A 74 5.43 5.94 12.63
C THR A 74 6.59 4.94 12.57
N LEU A 75 7.30 4.90 11.44
CA LEU A 75 8.52 4.12 11.23
C LEU A 75 9.71 5.03 10.99
N LYS A 76 10.91 4.51 11.26
CA LYS A 76 12.15 5.19 10.91
C LYS A 76 12.47 5.03 9.43
N SER A 77 12.74 3.78 9.04
CA SER A 77 13.06 3.41 7.67
C SER A 77 12.39 2.09 7.32
N VAL A 78 12.15 1.87 6.03
CA VAL A 78 11.56 0.62 5.54
C VAL A 78 12.34 0.07 4.36
N VAL A 79 12.58 -1.23 4.38
CA VAL A 79 13.09 -1.98 3.24
C VAL A 79 12.12 -3.12 2.93
N ILE A 80 11.55 -3.11 1.74
CA ILE A 80 10.72 -4.21 1.24
C ILE A 80 11.51 -4.86 0.11
N SER A 81 11.82 -6.15 0.23
CA SER A 81 12.58 -6.87 -0.79
C SER A 81 12.04 -8.24 -1.13
N ASP A 82 12.18 -8.66 -2.38
CA ASP A 82 11.95 -10.06 -2.79
C ASP A 82 10.50 -10.50 -2.50
N CYS A 83 9.54 -9.68 -2.92
CA CYS A 83 8.12 -9.93 -2.74
C CYS A 83 7.37 -9.90 -4.06
N SER A 84 6.46 -10.86 -4.28
CA SER A 84 5.65 -10.94 -5.49
C SER A 84 4.17 -11.17 -5.18
N ASP A 85 3.29 -10.54 -5.96
CA ASP A 85 1.83 -10.71 -5.90
C ASP A 85 1.20 -10.34 -4.54
N ILE A 86 1.70 -9.26 -3.92
CA ILE A 86 1.27 -8.83 -2.57
C ILE A 86 0.52 -7.51 -2.64
N SER A 87 -0.69 -7.47 -2.11
CA SER A 87 -1.52 -6.28 -2.23
C SER A 87 -2.67 -6.25 -1.22
N PRO A 88 -2.87 -5.16 -0.44
CA PRO A 88 -1.92 -4.06 -0.19
C PRO A 88 -0.86 -4.33 0.90
N ILE A 89 0.25 -3.60 0.80
CA ILE A 89 1.15 -3.25 1.90
C ILE A 89 0.84 -1.80 2.29
N ILE A 90 0.40 -1.58 3.53
CA ILE A 90 0.04 -0.26 4.05
C ILE A 90 0.96 0.09 5.20
N LEU A 91 1.60 1.24 5.09
CA LEU A 91 2.56 1.74 6.06
C LEU A 91 2.10 3.11 6.57
N GLY A 92 2.31 3.36 7.85
CA GLY A 92 2.24 4.66 8.47
C GLY A 92 3.39 5.55 8.01
N PRO A 93 3.47 6.78 8.53
CA PRO A 93 4.50 7.73 8.14
C PRO A 93 5.92 7.19 8.38
N VAL A 94 6.79 7.30 7.38
CA VAL A 94 8.19 6.84 7.43
C VAL A 94 9.14 8.03 7.40
N THR A 95 9.81 8.27 8.51
CA THR A 95 10.58 9.51 8.77
C THR A 95 11.82 9.69 7.90
N ASP A 96 12.48 8.62 7.46
CA ASP A 96 13.74 8.73 6.71
C ASP A 96 13.58 8.35 5.24
N PHE A 97 13.38 7.06 4.97
CA PHE A 97 13.33 6.53 3.61
C PHE A 97 12.62 5.18 3.51
N ILE A 98 12.20 4.87 2.28
CA ILE A 98 11.72 3.56 1.87
C ILE A 98 12.53 3.07 0.69
N ILE A 99 12.99 1.82 0.76
CA ILE A 99 13.60 1.12 -0.35
C ILE A 99 12.70 -0.05 -0.75
N LEU A 100 12.24 -0.01 -2.00
CA LEU A 100 11.55 -1.09 -2.67
C LEU A 100 12.54 -1.78 -3.60
N ARG A 101 12.77 -3.08 -3.40
CA ARG A 101 13.77 -3.82 -4.16
C ARG A 101 13.24 -5.16 -4.65
N ASN A 102 13.39 -5.47 -5.93
CA ASN A 102 12.99 -6.78 -6.46
C ASN A 102 11.54 -7.14 -6.08
N LEU A 103 10.62 -6.18 -6.29
CA LEU A 103 9.20 -6.36 -6.03
C LEU A 103 8.46 -6.52 -7.35
N HIS A 104 7.49 -7.44 -7.39
CA HIS A 104 6.72 -7.75 -8.59
C HIS A 104 5.22 -7.76 -8.30
N ASN A 105 4.40 -7.07 -9.09
CA ASN A 105 2.94 -7.03 -8.94
C ASN A 105 2.48 -6.69 -7.50
N CYS A 106 3.03 -5.62 -6.92
CA CYS A 106 2.73 -5.22 -5.54
C CYS A 106 2.00 -3.86 -5.48
N ARG A 107 1.12 -3.71 -4.48
CA ARG A 107 0.44 -2.43 -4.18
C ARG A 107 0.87 -1.90 -2.82
N ILE A 108 1.33 -0.65 -2.78
CA ILE A 108 1.94 -0.05 -1.59
C ILE A 108 1.33 1.33 -1.35
N SER A 109 0.87 1.59 -0.13
CA SER A 109 0.38 2.91 0.29
C SER A 109 1.26 3.43 1.42
N VAL A 110 1.90 4.59 1.22
CA VAL A 110 2.85 5.13 2.21
C VAL A 110 3.08 6.63 2.12
N ILE A 111 3.51 7.22 3.24
CA ILE A 111 3.98 8.60 3.39
C ILE A 111 5.44 8.56 3.82
N THR A 112 6.36 9.24 3.13
CA THR A 112 7.79 9.22 3.48
C THR A 112 8.56 10.43 2.97
N LYS A 113 9.73 10.74 3.54
CA LYS A 113 10.60 11.78 2.95
C LYS A 113 11.15 11.38 1.59
N ARG A 114 11.62 10.13 1.46
CA ARG A 114 12.37 9.63 0.30
C ARG A 114 11.92 8.22 -0.08
N LEU A 115 11.68 8.00 -1.36
CA LEU A 115 11.35 6.70 -1.92
C LEU A 115 12.38 6.30 -2.97
N LEU A 116 12.94 5.10 -2.84
CA LEU A 116 13.85 4.49 -3.80
C LEU A 116 13.27 3.16 -4.30
N ILE A 117 13.25 2.99 -5.62
CA ILE A 117 12.68 1.82 -6.32
C ILE A 117 13.78 1.20 -7.17
N ILE A 118 14.09 -0.08 -6.96
CA ILE A 118 15.22 -0.77 -7.58
C ILE A 118 14.78 -2.15 -8.06
N ASP A 119 15.00 -2.44 -9.34
CA ASP A 119 14.69 -3.73 -9.96
C ASP A 119 13.25 -4.22 -9.69
N CYS A 120 12.27 -3.32 -9.74
CA CYS A 120 10.86 -3.65 -9.50
C CYS A 120 10.02 -3.65 -10.78
N ASP A 121 9.06 -4.56 -10.89
CA ASP A 121 8.10 -4.60 -12.01
C ASP A 121 6.65 -4.53 -11.54
N ASN A 122 5.83 -3.82 -12.32
CA ASN A 122 4.38 -3.72 -12.14
C ASN A 122 3.99 -3.34 -10.70
N LEU A 123 4.42 -2.16 -10.26
CA LEU A 123 4.08 -1.62 -8.94
C LEU A 123 2.99 -0.57 -9.02
N MET A 124 2.07 -0.59 -8.06
CA MET A 124 1.13 0.51 -7.83
C MET A 124 1.43 1.15 -6.48
N ILE A 125 1.85 2.41 -6.50
CA ILE A 125 2.35 3.12 -5.32
C ILE A 125 1.48 4.35 -5.07
N PHE A 126 0.77 4.35 -3.95
CA PHE A 126 0.02 5.51 -3.45
C PHE A 126 0.91 6.28 -2.47
N LEU A 127 1.42 7.43 -2.91
CA LEU A 127 2.53 8.11 -2.25
C LEU A 127 2.18 9.54 -1.84
N SER A 128 2.67 9.93 -0.66
CA SER A 128 2.95 11.32 -0.32
C SER A 128 4.42 11.41 0.07
N SER A 129 5.21 12.22 -0.64
CA SER A 129 6.64 12.33 -0.38
C SER A 129 7.18 13.75 -0.41
N GLU A 130 8.17 14.05 0.44
CA GLU A 130 8.84 15.35 0.45
C GLU A 130 9.74 15.56 -0.77
N THR A 131 10.24 14.47 -1.35
CA THR A 131 11.13 14.48 -2.52
C THR A 131 10.58 13.63 -3.65
N ASN A 132 11.07 13.85 -4.86
CA ASN A 132 10.72 13.04 -6.02
C ASN A 132 11.21 11.59 -5.82
N PRO A 133 10.39 10.58 -6.12
CA PRO A 133 10.82 9.19 -6.07
C PRO A 133 12.02 8.95 -7.00
N ILE A 134 12.94 8.09 -6.58
CA ILE A 134 14.07 7.67 -7.40
C ILE A 134 13.81 6.26 -7.91
N ILE A 135 13.90 6.05 -9.22
CA ILE A 135 13.75 4.76 -9.88
C ILE A 135 15.10 4.35 -10.46
N SER A 136 15.51 3.11 -10.26
CA SER A 136 16.80 2.60 -10.74
C SER A 136 16.73 1.13 -11.17
N GLY A 137 17.82 0.66 -11.77
CA GLY A 137 17.96 -0.71 -12.26
C GLY A 137 16.99 -1.05 -13.39
N ALA A 138 16.55 -2.30 -13.41
CA ALA A 138 15.61 -2.83 -14.41
C ALA A 138 14.13 -2.51 -14.09
N SER A 139 13.86 -1.45 -13.31
CA SER A 139 12.50 -1.15 -12.88
C SER A 139 11.60 -0.68 -14.03
N MET A 140 10.39 -1.23 -14.13
CA MET A 140 9.41 -0.89 -15.17
C MET A 140 7.96 -1.01 -14.68
N ASN A 141 7.02 -0.47 -15.45
CA ASN A 141 5.58 -0.49 -15.13
C ASN A 141 5.22 0.07 -13.74
N ILE A 142 5.91 1.13 -13.29
CA ILE A 142 5.67 1.75 -11.98
C ILE A 142 4.56 2.80 -12.08
N CYS A 143 3.44 2.56 -11.41
CA CYS A 143 2.29 3.46 -11.38
C CYS A 143 2.24 4.25 -10.07
N PHE A 144 2.21 5.58 -10.15
CA PHE A 144 2.05 6.44 -8.97
C PHE A 144 0.65 7.04 -8.86
N GLY A 145 0.10 7.07 -7.66
CA GLY A 145 -1.10 7.83 -7.32
C GLY A 145 -0.91 8.59 -6.01
N PRO A 146 -1.83 9.52 -5.67
CA PRO A 146 -1.78 10.19 -4.38
C PRO A 146 -2.02 9.19 -3.25
N TYR A 147 -1.48 9.47 -2.07
CA TYR A 147 -1.70 8.64 -0.90
C TYR A 147 -3.20 8.45 -0.61
N ASN A 148 -3.63 7.19 -0.39
CA ASN A 148 -5.05 6.81 -0.46
C ASN A 148 -5.61 6.13 0.78
N VAL A 149 -4.93 6.23 1.93
CA VAL A 149 -5.33 5.57 3.18
C VAL A 149 -5.60 6.60 4.26
N TRP A 150 -6.75 6.53 4.92
CA TRP A 150 -7.04 7.32 6.12
C TRP A 150 -7.27 6.40 7.32
N PHE A 151 -6.77 6.80 8.49
CA PHE A 151 -7.05 6.16 9.78
C PHE A 151 -7.02 7.20 10.91
N ASN A 152 -7.75 6.94 12.00
CA ASN A 152 -8.00 7.94 13.05
C ASN A 152 -6.72 8.52 13.67
N ALA A 153 -5.66 7.74 13.81
CA ALA A 153 -4.40 8.17 14.41
C ALA A 153 -3.44 8.87 13.42
N LEU A 154 -3.77 8.96 12.13
CA LEU A 154 -2.83 9.39 11.09
C LEU A 154 -2.24 10.78 11.34
N GLU A 155 -3.06 11.74 11.77
CA GLU A 155 -2.58 13.09 12.09
C GLU A 155 -1.58 13.10 13.25
N MET A 156 -1.83 12.29 14.28
CA MET A 156 -0.90 12.12 15.40
C MET A 156 0.42 11.49 14.96
N GLU A 157 0.37 10.46 14.11
CA GLU A 157 1.57 9.81 13.57
C GLU A 157 2.36 10.75 12.65
N LEU A 158 1.69 11.55 11.83
CA LEU A 158 2.32 12.57 10.98
C LEU A 158 3.09 13.60 11.80
N ASN A 159 2.45 14.11 12.87
CA ASN A 159 3.10 15.05 13.80
C ASN A 159 4.32 14.43 14.48
N GLN A 160 4.24 13.15 14.90
CA GLN A 160 5.39 12.44 15.47
C GLN A 160 6.52 12.25 14.45
N ALA A 161 6.18 12.04 13.19
CA ALA A 161 7.13 11.87 12.12
C ALA A 161 7.72 13.19 11.59
N ASN A 162 7.18 14.33 12.01
CA ASN A 162 7.41 15.64 11.38
C ASN A 162 7.19 15.58 9.85
N LEU A 163 6.11 14.92 9.44
CA LEU A 163 5.70 14.79 8.05
C LEU A 163 4.33 15.43 7.87
N VAL A 164 4.06 15.92 6.66
CA VAL A 164 2.76 16.47 6.28
C VAL A 164 2.32 15.74 5.01
N ILE A 165 1.03 15.42 4.93
CA ILE A 165 0.44 15.01 3.66
C ILE A 165 0.32 16.27 2.80
N THR A 166 1.21 16.40 1.83
CA THR A 166 1.23 17.56 0.93
C THR A 166 0.47 17.25 -0.36
N ASN A 167 -0.16 18.28 -0.93
CA ASN A 167 -0.63 18.26 -2.33
C ASN A 167 0.51 18.36 -3.34
N ASN A 168 1.75 18.45 -2.86
CA ASN A 168 2.91 18.47 -3.73
C ASN A 168 3.01 17.10 -4.38
N CYS A 169 2.58 17.01 -5.62
CA CYS A 169 2.58 15.80 -6.42
C CYS A 169 4.01 15.43 -6.87
N ASN A 170 4.96 15.35 -5.93
CA ASN A 170 6.37 15.03 -6.21
C ASN A 170 6.54 13.68 -6.93
N TYR A 171 5.56 12.79 -6.75
CA TYR A 171 5.46 11.52 -7.47
C TYR A 171 5.19 11.68 -8.98
N ILE A 172 4.83 12.87 -9.48
CA ILE A 172 4.60 13.14 -10.91
C ILE A 172 5.92 13.19 -11.69
N ASN A 173 7.01 13.60 -11.05
CA ASN A 173 8.32 13.79 -11.69
C ASN A 173 9.40 12.89 -11.06
N PRO A 174 9.26 11.55 -11.08
CA PRO A 174 10.27 10.66 -10.53
C PRO A 174 11.58 10.78 -11.30
N VAL A 175 12.69 10.64 -10.59
CA VAL A 175 14.04 10.70 -11.15
C VAL A 175 14.49 9.28 -11.48
N TYR A 176 14.72 9.00 -12.76
CA TYR A 176 15.31 7.73 -13.18
C TYR A 176 16.84 7.81 -13.21
N VAL A 177 17.49 6.93 -12.45
CA VAL A 177 18.95 6.77 -12.45
C VAL A 177 19.29 5.53 -13.26
N SER A 178 19.62 5.75 -14.53
CA SER A 178 20.21 4.72 -15.39
C SER A 178 21.57 4.33 -14.82
N SER A 179 21.77 3.05 -14.51
CA SER A 179 23.09 2.55 -14.14
C SER A 179 24.00 2.66 -15.38
N THR A 180 24.76 3.74 -15.47
CA THR A 180 25.78 3.88 -16.50
C THR A 180 26.97 3.00 -16.13
N TYR A 181 26.81 1.69 -16.28
CA TYR A 181 27.92 0.80 -16.60
C TYR A 181 27.68 0.34 -18.03
N LYS A 182 28.31 1.04 -18.98
CA LYS A 182 28.39 0.61 -20.37
C LYS A 182 29.11 -0.74 -20.43
N GLN A 183 28.37 -1.84 -20.32
CA GLN A 183 28.84 -3.17 -20.69
C GLN A 183 27.74 -3.88 -21.50
N HIS A 184 27.84 -3.71 -22.82
CA HIS A 184 27.54 -4.73 -23.84
C HIS A 184 26.18 -5.44 -23.86
N PHE A 185 25.08 -4.76 -23.58
CA PHE A 185 23.79 -5.22 -24.10
C PHE A 185 23.08 -4.07 -24.80
N ALA A 186 22.75 -4.32 -26.07
CA ALA A 186 21.97 -3.44 -26.93
C ALA A 186 20.50 -3.45 -26.48
N ASP A 187 20.25 -3.02 -25.25
CA ASP A 187 18.90 -2.78 -24.80
C ASP A 187 18.46 -1.47 -25.43
N ALA A 188 17.51 -1.59 -26.36
CA ALA A 188 16.85 -0.47 -27.03
C ALA A 188 16.55 0.64 -26.02
N GLU A 189 16.68 1.90 -26.43
CA GLU A 189 16.35 3.08 -25.62
C GLU A 189 14.88 3.01 -25.18
N ILE A 190 14.60 2.31 -24.08
CA ILE A 190 13.28 2.28 -23.50
C ILE A 190 13.01 3.69 -22.97
N LYS A 191 12.00 4.34 -23.53
CA LYS A 191 11.61 5.70 -23.15
C LYS A 191 11.21 5.74 -21.68
N ALA A 192 11.45 6.87 -21.02
CA ALA A 192 11.05 7.08 -19.62
C ALA A 192 9.55 6.83 -19.39
N GLU A 193 8.72 7.12 -20.40
CA GLU A 193 7.28 6.89 -20.46
C GLU A 193 6.88 5.41 -20.33
N GLU A 194 7.77 4.47 -20.66
CA GLU A 194 7.53 3.03 -20.52
C GLU A 194 7.94 2.49 -19.13
N ARG A 195 8.62 3.30 -18.30
CA ARG A 195 9.08 2.88 -16.96
C ARG A 195 8.12 3.22 -15.85
N PHE A 196 7.51 4.38 -15.94
CA PHE A 196 6.53 4.81 -14.95
C PHE A 196 5.40 5.59 -15.59
N GLN A 197 4.25 5.59 -14.92
CA GLN A 197 3.08 6.36 -15.32
C GLN A 197 2.35 6.88 -14.08
N ILE A 198 1.57 7.93 -14.28
CA ILE A 198 0.67 8.44 -13.24
C ILE A 198 -0.67 7.75 -13.39
N LEU A 199 -1.22 7.31 -12.28
CA LEU A 199 -2.49 6.61 -12.24
C LEU A 199 -3.59 7.54 -12.75
N PRO A 200 -4.39 7.13 -13.75
CA PRO A 200 -5.50 7.93 -14.22
C PRO A 200 -6.56 8.08 -13.13
N GLU A 201 -7.30 9.19 -13.16
CA GLU A 201 -8.27 9.52 -12.11
C GLU A 201 -9.36 8.45 -11.94
N THR A 202 -9.68 7.75 -13.03
CA THR A 202 -10.63 6.63 -13.09
C THR A 202 -10.23 5.43 -12.23
N ASN A 203 -8.94 5.24 -12.00
CA ASN A 203 -8.39 4.06 -11.32
C ASN A 203 -8.01 4.35 -9.87
N PHE A 204 -8.17 5.60 -9.42
CA PHE A 204 -7.92 5.98 -8.04
C PHE A 204 -8.99 5.42 -7.09
N TYR A 205 -8.60 4.96 -5.91
CA TYR A 205 -9.55 4.47 -4.91
C TYR A 205 -9.03 4.71 -3.50
N LEU A 206 -9.94 4.90 -2.54
CA LEU A 206 -9.59 4.88 -1.12
C LEU A 206 -9.35 3.44 -0.68
N GLN A 207 -8.14 3.16 -0.20
CA GLN A 207 -7.78 1.82 0.21
C GLN A 207 -8.51 1.46 1.50
N PRO A 208 -9.39 0.45 1.48
CA PRO A 208 -10.07 -0.01 2.67
C PRO A 208 -9.05 -0.55 3.69
N THR A 209 -9.16 -0.08 4.91
CA THR A 209 -8.43 -0.62 6.06
C THR A 209 -9.41 -1.41 6.94
N PRO A 210 -8.96 -2.48 7.61
CA PRO A 210 -9.81 -3.21 8.56
C PRO A 210 -10.08 -2.43 9.85
N LEU A 211 -9.68 -1.15 9.92
CA LEU A 211 -9.88 -0.31 11.08
C LEU A 211 -11.20 0.44 10.99
N PRO A 212 -11.96 0.55 12.09
CA PRO A 212 -13.15 1.38 12.12
C PRO A 212 -12.78 2.85 11.93
N SER A 213 -13.08 3.40 10.75
CA SER A 213 -13.04 4.85 10.51
C SER A 213 -14.25 5.49 11.20
N LEU A 214 -14.02 6.09 12.37
CA LEU A 214 -15.08 6.72 13.18
C LEU A 214 -15.23 8.22 12.86
N LEU A 215 -14.35 8.79 12.03
CA LEU A 215 -14.13 10.24 11.94
C LEU A 215 -14.22 10.76 10.51
N PRO A 216 -14.57 12.05 10.33
CA PRO A 216 -14.41 12.74 9.06
C PRO A 216 -12.92 12.78 8.65
N TYR A 217 -12.67 12.63 7.35
CA TYR A 217 -11.35 12.77 6.75
C TYR A 217 -10.79 14.18 7.02
N SER A 218 -9.49 14.31 7.35
CA SER A 218 -8.88 15.63 7.49
C SER A 218 -8.86 16.37 6.15
N LYS A 219 -8.90 17.71 6.21
CA LYS A 219 -8.78 18.58 5.04
C LYS A 219 -7.52 18.28 4.23
N ALA A 220 -6.36 18.13 4.88
CA ALA A 220 -5.09 17.83 4.20
C ALA A 220 -5.11 16.48 3.45
N PHE A 221 -5.71 15.44 4.04
CA PHE A 221 -5.88 14.17 3.33
C PHE A 221 -6.80 14.33 2.13
N VAL A 222 -7.97 14.98 2.30
CA VAL A 222 -8.92 15.23 1.20
C VAL A 222 -8.28 16.05 0.08
N GLU A 223 -7.51 17.08 0.44
CA GLU A 223 -6.77 17.92 -0.50
C GLU A 223 -5.70 17.15 -1.27
N SER A 224 -5.04 16.17 -0.64
CA SER A 224 -4.07 15.30 -1.33
C SER A 224 -4.71 14.43 -2.41
N LEU A 225 -6.02 14.21 -2.31
CA LEU A 225 -6.79 13.57 -3.36
C LEU A 225 -7.12 14.52 -4.51
N GLY A 226 -6.80 15.82 -4.44
CA GLY A 226 -6.95 16.80 -5.53
C GLY A 226 -8.26 16.66 -6.33
N ASN A 227 -8.12 16.63 -7.66
CA ASN A 227 -9.23 16.42 -8.60
C ASN A 227 -9.83 15.00 -8.53
N TYR A 228 -9.10 14.04 -7.94
CA TYR A 228 -9.54 12.65 -7.81
C TYR A 228 -10.77 12.50 -6.92
N LEU A 229 -11.03 13.46 -6.02
CA LEU A 229 -12.20 13.41 -5.12
C LEU A 229 -13.52 13.35 -5.89
N ALA A 230 -13.66 14.11 -6.99
CA ALA A 230 -14.88 14.11 -7.80
C ALA A 230 -15.12 12.73 -8.43
N SER A 231 -14.09 12.16 -9.05
CA SER A 231 -14.12 10.83 -9.65
C SER A 231 -14.39 9.73 -8.61
N PHE A 232 -13.80 9.84 -7.42
CA PHE A 232 -14.06 8.94 -6.30
C PHE A 232 -15.51 9.02 -5.81
N LEU A 233 -16.04 10.23 -5.60
CA LEU A 233 -17.42 10.43 -5.17
C LEU A 233 -18.41 9.90 -6.20
N GLU A 234 -18.13 10.06 -7.49
CA GLU A 234 -18.93 9.51 -8.58
C GLU A 234 -18.91 7.98 -8.58
N ARG A 235 -17.73 7.34 -8.48
CA ARG A 235 -17.60 5.87 -8.32
C ARG A 235 -18.36 5.37 -7.10
N ARG A 236 -18.23 6.05 -5.96
CA ARG A 236 -18.95 5.69 -4.73
C ARG A 236 -20.46 5.80 -4.90
N LYS A 237 -20.95 6.88 -5.52
CA LYS A 237 -22.38 7.07 -5.82
C LYS A 237 -22.90 6.00 -6.79
N SER A 238 -22.11 5.66 -7.82
CA SER A 238 -22.42 4.59 -8.77
C SER A 238 -22.50 3.22 -8.06
N ALA A 239 -21.53 2.92 -7.18
CA ALA A 239 -21.53 1.73 -6.33
C ALA A 239 -22.76 1.65 -5.42
N GLU A 240 -23.09 2.75 -4.72
CA GLU A 240 -24.27 2.83 -3.86
C GLU A 240 -25.56 2.63 -4.65
N ASN A 241 -25.68 3.24 -5.83
CA ASN A 241 -26.82 3.05 -6.72
C ASN A 241 -26.90 1.60 -7.21
N TYR A 242 -25.79 0.98 -7.56
CA TYR A 242 -25.73 -0.43 -7.95
C TYR A 242 -26.14 -1.36 -6.79
N LEU A 243 -25.70 -1.08 -5.56
CA LEU A 243 -26.12 -1.84 -4.38
C LEU A 243 -27.62 -1.69 -4.09
N LYS A 244 -28.18 -0.48 -4.24
CA LYS A 244 -29.63 -0.25 -4.14
C LYS A 244 -30.40 -1.00 -5.23
N LYS A 245 -29.83 -1.08 -6.44
CA LYS A 245 -30.40 -1.87 -7.54
C LYS A 245 -30.33 -3.37 -7.30
N LEU A 246 -29.24 -3.88 -6.72
CA LEU A 246 -29.10 -5.30 -6.32
C LEU A 246 -30.12 -5.72 -5.25
N THR A 247 -30.64 -4.77 -4.46
CA THR A 247 -31.73 -5.01 -3.49
C THR A 247 -33.13 -4.90 -4.10
N MET A 248 -33.26 -4.60 -5.39
CA MET A 248 -34.54 -4.61 -6.11
C MET A 248 -34.57 -5.75 -7.15
N PRO A 249 -35.73 -6.36 -7.43
CA PRO A 249 -35.84 -7.26 -8.56
C PRO A 249 -35.72 -6.45 -9.85
N GLU A 250 -34.75 -6.84 -10.68
CA GLU A 250 -34.49 -6.50 -12.09
C GLU A 250 -34.95 -5.12 -12.60
N ILE A 251 -34.01 -4.28 -13.03
CA ILE A 251 -34.08 -3.53 -14.31
C ILE A 251 -32.71 -2.89 -14.67
N GLU A 252 -32.41 -3.05 -15.95
CA GLU A 252 -31.41 -2.56 -16.92
C GLU A 252 -30.25 -1.61 -16.55
N LEU A 253 -29.19 -1.83 -17.33
CA LEU A 253 -27.78 -1.53 -17.12
C LEU A 253 -27.46 -0.03 -17.12
N LEU A 254 -26.82 0.41 -16.03
CA LEU A 254 -25.76 1.42 -16.10
C LEU A 254 -24.42 0.70 -16.28
N THR A 255 -23.45 1.40 -16.84
CA THR A 255 -22.10 0.86 -17.12
C THR A 255 -21.58 0.05 -15.93
N PRO A 256 -21.12 -1.18 -16.17
CA PRO A 256 -20.71 -2.06 -15.09
C PRO A 256 -19.54 -1.43 -14.33
N LEU A 257 -19.61 -1.51 -13.00
CA LEU A 257 -18.47 -1.17 -12.13
C LEU A 257 -17.22 -1.95 -12.59
N SER A 258 -16.05 -1.38 -12.33
CA SER A 258 -14.79 -2.08 -12.55
C SER A 258 -14.82 -3.42 -11.78
N THR A 259 -14.13 -4.42 -12.33
CA THR A 259 -14.04 -5.75 -11.71
C THR A 259 -13.48 -5.69 -10.28
N ASP A 260 -12.59 -4.73 -10.02
CA ASP A 260 -11.93 -4.54 -8.73
C ASP A 260 -12.91 -3.97 -7.68
N ASP A 261 -13.73 -3.01 -8.06
CA ASP A 261 -14.77 -2.43 -7.19
C ASP A 261 -15.86 -3.47 -6.87
N LEU A 262 -16.27 -4.26 -7.87
CA LEU A 262 -17.21 -5.38 -7.68
C LEU A 262 -16.65 -6.42 -6.72
N HIS A 263 -15.35 -6.72 -6.82
CA HIS A 263 -14.70 -7.68 -5.95
C HIS A 263 -14.63 -7.17 -4.49
N TYR A 264 -14.26 -5.90 -4.29
CA TYR A 264 -14.23 -5.25 -2.99
C TYR A 264 -15.60 -5.29 -2.29
N LEU A 265 -16.67 -4.91 -3.00
CA LEU A 265 -18.01 -4.85 -2.43
C LEU A 265 -18.56 -6.24 -2.05
N LYS A 266 -18.34 -7.25 -2.90
CA LYS A 266 -18.72 -8.64 -2.58
C LYS A 266 -18.04 -9.15 -1.31
N LYS A 267 -16.77 -8.78 -1.10
CA LYS A 267 -16.02 -9.17 0.11
C LYS A 267 -16.54 -8.46 1.37
N LYS A 268 -16.92 -7.19 1.27
CA LYS A 268 -17.49 -6.42 2.40
C LYS A 268 -18.87 -6.94 2.83
N ILE A 269 -19.74 -7.30 1.88
CA ILE A 269 -21.08 -7.86 2.17
C ILE A 269 -20.97 -9.20 2.91
N ASN A 270 -20.01 -10.03 2.54
CA ASN A 270 -19.76 -11.31 3.21
C ASN A 270 -19.21 -11.14 4.63
N LEU A 271 -18.58 -10.01 4.95
CA LEU A 271 -18.14 -9.67 6.31
C LEU A 271 -19.29 -9.15 7.19
N THR A 272 -20.32 -8.53 6.60
CA THR A 272 -21.49 -8.01 7.33
C THR A 272 -22.62 -9.03 7.54
N LYS A 273 -22.51 -10.24 6.96
CA LYS A 273 -23.52 -11.32 7.07
C LYS A 273 -23.19 -12.38 8.14
N LYS A 274 -22.30 -12.08 9.10
CA LYS A 274 -22.04 -12.95 10.25
C LYS A 274 -22.25 -12.18 11.55
#